data_AF-A0AAU3BXC3-F1
#
_entry.id   AF-A0AAU3BXC3-F1
#
_cell.length_a   1.000
_cell.length_b   1.000
_cell.length_c   1.000
_cell.angle_alpha   90.00
_cell.angle_beta   90.00
_cell.angle_gamma   90.00
#
_symmetry.space_group_name_H-M   'P 1'
#
loop_
_entity.id
_entity.type
_entity.pdbx_description
1 polymer ?
#
loop_
_entity_poly.entity_id
_entity_poly.type
_entity_poly.pdbx_seq_one_letter_code
_entity_poly.pdbx_strand_id
1 'polypeptide(L)'
;MTHDAPEPETLEQLVAERVGTGRDMTWRQFEDRAVDEESGHKPSRDTLWKIGNGKPTKIDRRVVGAVAAGLELPLRRVQLAAAYQLTGLLVSEVSGADVLHRPGADPDGPLVREALRDGEG
;
A
#
# COMPACT_ATOMS: atom_id res chain seq x y z
N MET A 1 10.31 2.78 -25.41
CA MET A 1 10.66 3.50 -24.17
C MET A 1 10.27 2.58 -23.03
N THR A 2 11.23 1.90 -22.43
CA THR A 2 11.00 1.08 -21.24
C THR A 2 10.54 2.02 -20.14
N HIS A 3 9.24 2.00 -19.81
CA HIS A 3 8.77 2.56 -18.55
C HIS A 3 9.47 1.75 -17.46
N ASP A 4 10.52 2.32 -16.87
CA ASP A 4 11.05 1.87 -15.59
C ASP A 4 9.97 2.21 -14.57
N ALA A 5 8.92 1.39 -14.53
CA ALA A 5 7.93 1.48 -13.49
C ALA A 5 8.66 1.14 -12.19
N PRO A 6 8.66 2.03 -11.18
CA PRO A 6 9.36 1.78 -9.94
C PRO A 6 8.93 0.42 -9.40
N GLU A 7 9.89 -0.36 -8.91
CA GLU A 7 9.60 -1.67 -8.33
C GLU A 7 8.51 -1.51 -7.25
N PRO A 8 7.51 -2.39 -7.25
CA PRO A 8 6.39 -2.25 -6.34
C PRO A 8 6.83 -2.37 -4.89
N GLU A 9 6.43 -1.39 -4.08
CA GLU A 9 6.72 -1.33 -2.66
C GLU A 9 5.70 -2.12 -1.85
N THR A 10 6.11 -2.76 -0.76
CA THR A 10 5.26 -3.43 0.23
C THR A 10 5.07 -2.57 1.48
N LEU A 11 4.07 -2.88 2.33
CA LEU A 11 3.95 -2.19 3.63
C LEU A 11 5.18 -2.42 4.51
N GLU A 12 5.77 -3.61 4.43
CA GLU A 12 7.03 -3.91 5.10
C GLU A 12 8.11 -2.92 4.69
N GLN A 13 8.31 -2.70 3.39
CA GLN A 13 9.32 -1.77 2.88
C GLN A 13 9.03 -0.33 3.31
N LEU A 14 7.78 0.13 3.20
CA LEU A 14 7.40 1.49 3.62
C LEU A 14 7.68 1.75 5.10
N VAL A 15 7.41 0.76 5.96
CA VAL A 15 7.67 0.85 7.40
C VAL A 15 9.16 0.71 7.68
N ALA A 16 9.86 -0.28 7.12
CA ALA A 16 11.28 -0.53 7.38
C ALA A 16 12.22 0.59 6.90
N GLU A 17 11.80 1.35 5.87
CA GLU A 17 12.51 2.54 5.38
C GLU A 17 12.54 3.67 6.43
N ARG A 18 11.44 3.86 7.18
CA ARG A 18 11.23 5.01 8.08
C ARG A 18 11.33 4.67 9.55
N VAL A 19 11.04 3.43 9.95
CA VAL A 19 10.83 3.03 11.34
C VAL A 19 11.92 2.06 11.79
N GLY A 20 12.65 2.43 12.84
CA GLY A 20 13.65 1.54 13.45
C GLY A 20 14.88 2.28 13.97
N THR A 21 15.87 1.51 14.42
CA THR A 21 17.13 2.05 14.92
C THR A 21 17.89 2.74 13.77
N GLY A 22 18.22 4.02 13.93
CA GLY A 22 18.93 4.81 12.91
C GLY A 22 18.06 5.22 11.71
N ARG A 23 16.73 5.15 11.83
CA ARG A 23 15.76 5.66 10.85
C ARG A 23 15.11 6.96 11.32
N ASP A 24 14.27 7.53 10.47
CA ASP A 24 13.56 8.80 10.70
C ASP A 24 12.73 8.79 11.98
N MET A 25 12.13 7.64 12.32
CA MET A 25 11.34 7.48 13.54
C MET A 25 11.60 6.17 14.27
N THR A 26 11.46 6.23 15.58
CA THR A 26 11.47 5.04 16.44
C THR A 26 10.13 4.31 16.35
N TRP A 27 10.13 3.02 16.70
CA TRP A 27 8.90 2.23 16.83
C TRP A 27 7.86 2.86 17.76
N ARG A 28 8.31 3.53 18.82
CA ARG A 28 7.43 4.22 19.76
C ARG A 28 6.76 5.44 19.11
N GLN A 29 7.53 6.27 18.40
CA GLN A 29 6.97 7.43 17.69
C GLN A 29 5.99 6.99 16.61
N PHE A 30 6.31 5.93 15.87
CA PHE A 30 5.41 5.37 14.87
C PHE A 30 4.09 4.89 15.52
N GLU A 31 4.18 4.11 16.61
CA GLU A 31 3.01 3.65 17.37
C GLU A 31 2.16 4.81 17.90
N ASP A 32 2.78 5.87 18.41
CA ASP A 32 2.06 7.03 18.94
C ASP A 32 1.26 7.76 17.85
N ARG A 33 1.78 7.78 16.62
CA ARG A 33 1.15 8.45 15.47
C ARG A 33 0.21 7.57 14.65
N ALA A 34 0.36 6.24 14.73
CA ALA A 34 -0.39 5.30 13.91
C ALA A 34 -1.85 5.15 14.38
N VAL A 35 -2.66 6.16 14.05
CA VAL A 35 -4.09 6.22 14.35
C VAL A 35 -4.84 6.49 13.06
N ASP A 36 -5.78 5.62 12.73
CA ASP A 36 -6.66 5.79 11.57
C ASP A 36 -7.57 7.01 11.79
N GLU A 37 -7.43 8.03 10.95
CA GLU A 37 -8.15 9.31 11.12
C GLU A 37 -9.67 9.15 11.00
N GLU A 38 -10.14 8.18 10.19
CA GLU A 38 -11.57 7.96 9.96
C GLU A 38 -12.25 7.23 11.13
N SER A 39 -11.63 6.17 11.65
CA SER A 39 -12.24 5.32 12.67
C SER A 39 -11.68 5.52 14.09
N GLY A 40 -10.60 6.29 14.24
CA GLY A 40 -9.85 6.42 15.49
C GLY A 40 -9.12 5.13 15.91
N HIS A 41 -9.05 4.14 15.02
CA HIS A 41 -8.44 2.86 15.33
C HIS A 41 -6.92 2.99 15.45
N LYS A 42 -6.38 2.51 16.58
CA LYS A 42 -4.94 2.40 16.81
C LYS A 42 -4.53 0.91 16.83
N PRO A 43 -3.76 0.43 15.84
CA PRO A 43 -3.24 -0.93 15.84
C PRO A 43 -2.33 -1.18 17.04
N SER A 44 -2.26 -2.43 17.50
CA SER A 44 -1.33 -2.79 18.57
C SER A 44 0.13 -2.65 18.13
N ARG A 45 1.04 -2.38 19.07
CA ARG A 45 2.48 -2.36 18.81
C ARG A 45 2.98 -3.63 18.12
N ASP A 46 2.48 -4.80 18.54
CA ASP A 46 2.83 -6.09 17.93
C ASP A 46 2.37 -6.16 16.47
N THR A 47 1.17 -5.66 16.16
CA THR A 47 0.67 -5.56 14.78
C THR A 47 1.58 -4.69 13.93
N LEU A 48 1.93 -3.50 14.40
CA LEU A 48 2.82 -2.57 13.68
C LEU A 48 4.21 -3.17 13.47
N TRP A 49 4.75 -3.81 14.51
CA TRP A 49 6.04 -4.50 14.42
C TRP A 49 6.01 -5.64 13.40
N LYS A 50 4.96 -6.45 13.39
CA LYS A 50 4.79 -7.52 12.40
C LYS A 50 4.76 -6.98 10.98
N ILE A 51 4.05 -5.87 10.73
CA ILE A 51 3.98 -5.23 9.41
C ILE A 51 5.38 -4.84 8.94
N GLY A 52 6.14 -4.08 9.74
CA GLY A 52 7.48 -3.62 9.33
C GLY A 52 8.58 -4.67 9.33
N ASN A 53 8.27 -5.92 9.70
CA ASN A 53 9.19 -7.06 9.62
C ASN A 53 8.67 -8.18 8.70
N GLY A 54 7.68 -7.88 7.85
CA GLY A 54 7.12 -8.82 6.88
C GLY A 54 6.46 -10.04 7.52
N LYS A 55 6.05 -9.95 8.79
CA LYS A 55 5.44 -11.08 9.52
C LYS A 55 3.94 -11.16 9.22
N PRO A 56 3.39 -12.39 9.13
CA PRO A 56 1.95 -12.58 8.93
C PRO A 56 1.14 -11.86 10.00
N THR A 57 0.22 -11.00 9.53
CA THR A 57 -0.73 -10.29 10.39
C THR A 57 -1.96 -9.90 9.56
N LYS A 58 -3.08 -9.67 10.23
CA LYS A 58 -4.29 -9.21 9.56
C LYS A 58 -4.11 -7.74 9.18
N ILE A 59 -4.20 -7.45 7.88
CA ILE A 59 -4.21 -6.09 7.34
C ILE A 59 -5.63 -5.82 6.86
N ASP A 60 -6.30 -4.86 7.49
CA ASP A 60 -7.60 -4.35 7.07
C ASP A 60 -7.55 -2.85 6.82
N ARG A 61 -8.65 -2.24 6.34
CA ARG A 61 -8.68 -0.82 5.97
C ARG A 61 -8.20 0.12 7.09
N ARG A 62 -8.53 -0.20 8.34
CA ARG A 62 -8.21 0.63 9.51
C ARG A 62 -6.73 0.52 9.84
N VAL A 63 -6.15 -0.66 9.66
CA VAL A 63 -4.69 -0.85 9.79
C VAL A 63 -3.96 -0.05 8.71
N VAL A 64 -4.43 -0.08 7.47
CA VAL A 64 -3.83 0.68 6.36
C VAL A 64 -3.89 2.19 6.62
N GLY A 65 -5.05 2.72 7.04
CA GLY A 65 -5.17 4.14 7.36
C GLY A 65 -4.32 4.58 8.56
N ALA A 66 -4.26 3.76 9.62
CA ALA A 66 -3.37 4.01 10.74
C ALA A 66 -1.88 4.00 10.33
N VAL A 67 -1.45 3.09 9.46
CA VAL A 67 -0.07 3.07 8.94
C VAL A 67 0.22 4.30 8.10
N ALA A 68 -0.73 4.74 7.26
CA ALA A 68 -0.59 5.97 6.46
C ALA A 68 -0.40 7.21 7.35
N ALA A 69 -1.24 7.36 8.38
CA ALA A 69 -1.11 8.44 9.36
C ALA A 69 0.22 8.35 10.13
N GLY A 70 0.59 7.15 10.60
CA GLY A 70 1.81 6.95 11.37
C GLY A 70 3.10 7.24 10.60
N LEU A 71 3.12 6.96 9.30
CA LEU A 71 4.25 7.24 8.41
C LEU A 71 4.19 8.62 7.74
N GLU A 72 3.12 9.38 7.96
CA GLU A 72 2.87 10.67 7.29
C GLU A 72 2.89 10.52 5.75
N LEU A 73 2.32 9.42 5.24
CA LEU A 73 2.28 9.08 3.82
C LEU A 73 0.86 9.20 3.24
N PRO A 74 0.72 9.49 1.93
CA PRO A 74 -0.57 9.46 1.26
C PRO A 74 -1.25 8.09 1.40
N LEU A 75 -2.51 8.07 1.84
CA LEU A 75 -3.29 6.84 2.03
C LEU A 75 -3.25 5.94 0.79
N ARG A 76 -3.37 6.53 -0.40
CA ARG A 76 -3.33 5.79 -1.66
C ARG A 76 -2.03 5.00 -1.85
N ARG A 77 -0.86 5.56 -1.53
CA ARG A 77 0.43 4.84 -1.63
C ARG A 77 0.46 3.63 -0.70
N VAL A 78 -0.01 3.80 0.53
CA VAL A 78 -0.07 2.72 1.53
C VAL A 78 -1.09 1.65 1.14
N GLN A 79 -2.22 2.04 0.54
CA GLN A 79 -3.21 1.10 -0.02
C GLN A 79 -2.62 0.26 -1.16
N LEU A 80 -1.89 0.88 -2.09
CA LEU A 80 -1.23 0.17 -3.19
C LEU A 80 -0.19 -0.82 -2.67
N ALA A 81 0.62 -0.41 -1.68
CA ALA A 81 1.60 -1.28 -1.05
C ALA A 81 0.96 -2.45 -0.29
N ALA A 82 -0.17 -2.20 0.39
CA ALA A 82 -0.95 -3.23 1.05
C ALA A 82 -1.55 -4.22 0.05
N ALA A 83 -2.14 -3.71 -1.04
CA ALA A 83 -2.73 -4.53 -2.09
C ALA A 83 -1.66 -5.42 -2.74
N TYR A 84 -0.50 -4.86 -3.05
CA TYR A 84 0.63 -5.62 -3.60
C TYR A 84 1.12 -6.68 -2.62
N GLN A 85 1.35 -6.34 -1.35
CA GLN A 85 1.80 -7.30 -0.34
C GLN A 85 0.82 -8.46 -0.12
N LEU A 86 -0.50 -8.20 -0.21
CA LEU A 86 -1.53 -9.21 0.03
C LEU A 86 -1.83 -10.07 -1.20
N THR A 87 -1.72 -9.51 -2.41
CA THR A 87 -2.21 -10.17 -3.64
C THR A 87 -1.12 -10.47 -4.66
N GLY A 88 0.04 -9.80 -4.57
CA GLY A 88 1.08 -9.81 -5.59
C GLY A 88 0.69 -9.06 -6.87
N LEU A 89 -0.44 -8.32 -6.87
CA LEU A 89 -0.93 -7.56 -8.01
C LEU A 89 -0.59 -6.08 -7.88
N LEU A 90 -0.26 -5.47 -9.00
CA LEU A 90 -0.12 -4.03 -9.18
C LEU A 90 -1.47 -3.41 -9.49
N VAL A 91 -1.65 -2.14 -9.14
CA VAL A 91 -2.79 -1.34 -9.58
C VAL A 91 -2.25 -0.20 -10.42
N SER A 92 -2.72 -0.11 -11.66
CA SER A 92 -2.44 1.00 -12.57
C SER A 92 -3.72 1.72 -12.92
N GLU A 93 -3.67 3.04 -13.06
CA GLU A 93 -4.80 3.81 -13.58
C GLU A 93 -4.77 3.79 -15.11
N VAL A 94 -5.86 3.34 -15.73
CA VAL A 94 -6.02 3.29 -17.18
C VAL A 94 -7.35 3.95 -17.53
N SER A 95 -7.29 5.06 -18.28
CA SER A 95 -8.48 5.84 -18.65
C SER A 95 -9.38 6.23 -17.46
N GLY A 96 -8.77 6.54 -16.31
CA GLY A 96 -9.49 6.93 -15.09
C GLY A 96 -10.02 5.76 -14.24
N ALA A 97 -9.74 4.52 -14.62
CA ALA A 97 -10.13 3.32 -13.86
C ALA A 97 -8.93 2.58 -13.27
N ASP A 98 -9.12 1.99 -12.09
CA ASP A 98 -8.12 1.14 -11.44
C ASP A 98 -8.09 -0.26 -12.07
N VAL A 99 -6.95 -0.63 -12.63
CA VAL A 99 -6.70 -1.93 -13.26
C VAL A 99 -5.72 -2.72 -12.42
N LEU A 100 -6.15 -3.87 -11.92
CA LEU A 100 -5.30 -4.82 -11.23
C LEU A 100 -4.60 -5.73 -12.23
N HIS A 101 -3.27 -5.84 -12.16
CA HIS A 101 -2.49 -6.65 -13.08
C HIS A 101 -1.26 -7.28 -12.42
N ARG A 102 -0.73 -8.34 -13.02
CA ARG A 102 0.54 -8.93 -12.56
C ARG A 102 1.73 -8.04 -12.97
N PRO A 103 2.83 -8.07 -12.22
CA PRO A 103 4.09 -7.45 -12.67
C PRO A 103 4.49 -7.95 -14.06
N GLY A 104 4.89 -7.03 -14.93
CA GLY A 104 5.26 -7.30 -16.32
C GLY A 104 4.08 -7.51 -17.30
N ALA A 105 2.83 -7.52 -16.83
CA ALA A 105 1.67 -7.45 -17.71
C ALA A 105 1.42 -6.01 -18.18
N ASP A 106 0.90 -5.85 -19.40
CA ASP A 106 0.44 -4.58 -19.94
C ASP A 106 -0.96 -4.24 -19.40
N PRO A 107 -1.09 -3.24 -18.49
CA PRO A 107 -2.39 -2.87 -17.93
C PRO A 107 -3.28 -2.14 -18.94
N ASP A 108 -2.73 -1.60 -20.02
CA ASP A 108 -3.48 -0.90 -21.08
C ASP A 108 -3.65 -1.80 -22.32
N GLY A 109 -3.67 -3.12 -22.10
CA GLY A 109 -3.86 -4.09 -23.16
C GLY A 109 -5.24 -3.97 -23.85
N PRO A 110 -5.40 -4.51 -25.07
CA PRO A 110 -6.63 -4.37 -25.85
C PRO A 110 -7.88 -4.87 -25.13
N LEU A 111 -7.78 -5.96 -24.37
CA LEU A 111 -8.89 -6.50 -23.57
C LEU A 111 -9.34 -5.54 -22.45
N VAL A 112 -8.38 -4.86 -21.80
CA VAL A 112 -8.70 -3.88 -20.75
C VAL A 112 -9.38 -2.67 -21.38
N ARG A 113 -8.85 -2.16 -22.49
CA ARG A 113 -9.48 -1.04 -23.22
C ARG A 113 -10.88 -1.36 -23.72
N GLU A 114 -11.12 -2.59 -24.16
CA GLU A 114 -12.46 -3.04 -24.56
C GLU A 114 -13.40 -3.06 -23.36
N ALA A 115 -13.00 -3.71 -22.26
CA ALA A 115 -13.80 -3.77 -21.03
C ALA A 115 -14.13 -2.39 -20.45
N LEU A 116 -13.19 -1.44 -20.52
CA LEU A 116 -13.40 -0.07 -20.04
C LEU A 116 -14.36 0.72 -20.93
N ARG A 117 -14.46 0.44 -22.24
CA ARG A 117 -15.45 1.08 -23.11
C ARG A 117 -16.86 0.56 -22.88
N ASP A 118 -17.00 -0.74 -22.63
CA ASP A 118 -18.31 -1.37 -22.41
C ASP A 118 -18.93 -1.01 -21.05
N GLY A 119 -18.11 -0.55 -20.09
CA GLY A 119 -18.56 -0.10 -18.77
C GLY A 119 -19.15 1.32 -18.72
N GLU A 120 -19.01 2.12 -19.77
CA GLU A 120 -19.54 3.50 -19.85
C GLU A 120 -20.90 3.61 -20.58
N GLY A 121 -21.62 2.48 -20.71
CA GLY A 121 -22.94 2.38 -21.37
C GLY A 121 -24.15 2.46 -20.46
#